data_AF-A0A957GET8-F1
#
_entry.id   AF-A0A957GET8-F1
#
_cell.length_a   1.000
_cell.length_b   1.000
_cell.length_c   1.000
_cell.angle_alpha   90.00
_cell.angle_beta   90.00
_cell.angle_gamma   90.00
#
_symmetry.space_group_name_H-M   'P 1'
#
loop_
_entity.id
_entity.type
_entity.pdbx_description
1 polymer ?
#
loop_
_entity_poly.entity_id
_entity_poly.type
_entity_poly.pdbx_seq_one_letter_code
_entity_poly.pdbx_strand_id
1 'polypeptide(L)'
;YLGFRFNYPDSWYAPRYDGTLLYTASISTTTTMQVVIYPDLPPGGDATTLQAQTLQAFGGVSLLYEDEVVVNGRSARRVAYGYDDEATAHTGVFLAFVQDGRGFVVDVDGLAEAEEGTLTAVADIAASWQTAPVGSGLQPGRWGTVDLERFSVARRADFVNSRQGEWDKFAADGQTFVALRTAPANFDTGAVLASLVQAAGSEVGEFVAERPFRTILGGAVWQRVDFSYVNGGGEEIWGFVMVRVADGQEIAAWAEAPRAVYNELESEVFLLMIADLTLR
;
A
#
# COMPACT_ATOMS: atom_id res chain seq x y z
N TYR A 1 -12.19 -3.11 10.03
CA TYR A 1 -11.73 -4.47 10.40
C TYR A 1 -12.61 -5.48 9.66
N LEU A 2 -12.01 -6.34 8.83
CA LEU A 2 -12.75 -7.14 7.84
C LEU A 2 -13.22 -8.50 8.35
N GLY A 3 -13.00 -8.81 9.63
CA GLY A 3 -13.36 -10.09 10.23
C GLY A 3 -12.26 -11.17 10.16
N PHE A 4 -11.09 -10.83 9.63
CA PHE A 4 -9.94 -11.74 9.51
C PHE A 4 -8.61 -11.01 9.72
N ARG A 5 -7.56 -11.77 10.00
CA ARG A 5 -6.16 -11.35 10.05
C ARG A 5 -5.24 -12.46 9.57
N PHE A 6 -4.08 -12.10 9.04
CA PHE A 6 -3.01 -13.00 8.66
C PHE A 6 -1.68 -12.23 8.69
N ASN A 7 -0.56 -12.96 8.70
CA ASN A 7 0.78 -12.43 8.55
C ASN A 7 1.17 -12.42 7.07
N TYR A 8 1.95 -11.42 6.67
CA TYR A 8 2.56 -11.30 5.36
C TYR A 8 4.04 -10.92 5.55
N PRO A 9 4.92 -11.16 4.56
CA PRO A 9 6.35 -10.85 4.69
C PRO A 9 6.59 -9.37 5.01
N ASP A 10 7.58 -9.08 5.85
CA ASP A 10 7.99 -7.72 6.22
C ASP A 10 8.56 -6.91 5.05
N SER A 11 9.09 -7.63 4.05
CA SER A 11 9.58 -7.07 2.78
C SER A 11 8.48 -6.65 1.81
N TRP A 12 7.22 -6.57 2.25
CA TRP A 12 6.07 -6.18 1.44
C TRP A 12 5.46 -4.87 1.93
N TYR A 13 4.78 -4.17 1.03
CA TYR A 13 3.97 -3.02 1.43
C TYR A 13 2.79 -3.45 2.32
N ALA A 14 2.30 -2.52 3.15
CA ALA A 14 1.09 -2.74 3.92
C ALA A 14 -0.12 -2.97 2.97
N PRO A 15 -0.93 -4.03 3.19
CA PRO A 15 -2.09 -4.30 2.36
C PRO A 15 -3.11 -3.17 2.35
N ARG A 16 -3.56 -2.81 1.15
CA ARG A 16 -4.63 -1.84 0.93
C ARG A 16 -5.95 -2.55 0.73
N TYR A 17 -7.02 -1.91 1.19
CA TYR A 17 -8.37 -2.42 1.08
C TYR A 17 -9.22 -1.51 0.20
N ASP A 18 -9.89 -2.11 -0.78
CA ASP A 18 -10.85 -1.47 -1.67
C ASP A 18 -12.10 -2.35 -1.79
N GLY A 19 -13.12 -2.06 -0.97
CA GLY A 19 -14.44 -2.68 -1.07
C GLY A 19 -14.46 -4.19 -0.77
N THR A 20 -14.19 -5.03 -1.76
CA THR A 20 -14.11 -6.50 -1.57
C THR A 20 -12.73 -7.06 -1.88
N LEU A 21 -11.77 -6.19 -2.20
CA LEU A 21 -10.42 -6.55 -2.56
C LEU A 21 -9.45 -6.02 -1.50
N LEU A 22 -8.57 -6.89 -1.02
CA LEU A 22 -7.33 -6.50 -0.36
C LEU A 22 -6.18 -6.74 -1.33
N TYR A 23 -5.21 -5.86 -1.45
CA TYR A 23 -4.06 -6.10 -2.31
C TYR A 23 -2.77 -5.49 -1.75
N THR A 24 -1.64 -6.12 -2.09
CA THR A 24 -0.29 -5.60 -1.81
C THR A 24 0.73 -6.18 -2.79
N ALA A 25 1.98 -5.74 -2.66
CA ALA A 25 3.12 -6.27 -3.38
C ALA A 25 4.37 -6.30 -2.51
N SER A 26 5.34 -7.12 -2.88
CA SER A 26 6.70 -7.02 -2.37
C SER A 26 7.30 -5.64 -2.68
N ILE A 27 8.23 -5.18 -1.85
CA ILE A 27 8.95 -3.92 -2.09
C ILE A 27 9.74 -3.99 -3.40
N SER A 28 10.25 -5.17 -3.76
CA SER A 28 10.90 -5.46 -5.05
C SER A 28 9.92 -5.50 -6.23
N THR A 29 8.61 -5.50 -5.99
CA THR A 29 7.52 -5.62 -6.98
C THR A 29 7.56 -6.91 -7.82
N THR A 30 8.27 -7.94 -7.36
CA THR A 30 8.39 -9.25 -8.03
C THR A 30 7.27 -10.22 -7.64
N THR A 31 6.53 -9.91 -6.59
CA THR A 31 5.42 -10.72 -6.07
C THR A 31 4.29 -9.81 -5.63
N THR A 32 3.06 -10.19 -5.93
CA THR A 32 1.84 -9.50 -5.53
C THR A 32 0.92 -10.44 -4.78
N MET A 33 0.07 -9.88 -3.93
CA MET A 33 -0.98 -10.64 -3.26
C MET A 33 -2.30 -9.89 -3.36
N GLN A 34 -3.35 -10.66 -3.62
CA GLN A 34 -4.73 -10.19 -3.59
C GLN A 34 -5.56 -11.08 -2.68
N VAL A 35 -6.56 -10.50 -2.02
CA VAL A 35 -7.62 -11.23 -1.31
C VAL A 35 -8.95 -10.71 -1.80
N VAL A 36 -9.66 -11.53 -2.57
CA VAL A 36 -11.04 -11.26 -2.97
C VAL A 36 -11.97 -11.84 -1.91
N ILE A 37 -12.87 -10.99 -1.43
CA ILE A 37 -13.83 -11.32 -0.39
C ILE A 37 -15.22 -11.40 -1.01
N TYR A 38 -15.88 -12.52 -0.81
CA TYR A 38 -17.26 -12.75 -1.23
C TYR A 38 -18.16 -12.64 0.02
N PRO A 39 -18.70 -11.44 0.32
CA PRO A 39 -19.48 -11.22 1.55
C PRO A 39 -20.80 -12.00 1.54
N ASP A 40 -21.40 -12.19 0.36
CA ASP A 40 -22.68 -12.86 0.16
C ASP A 40 -22.47 -14.05 -0.79
N LEU A 41 -22.15 -15.21 -0.23
CA LEU A 41 -22.08 -16.44 -1.03
C LEU A 41 -23.49 -16.89 -1.44
N PRO A 42 -23.70 -17.26 -2.71
CA PRO A 42 -24.94 -17.92 -3.12
C PRO A 42 -25.20 -19.17 -2.27
N PRO A 43 -26.47 -19.57 -2.06
CA PRO A 43 -26.79 -20.81 -1.36
C PRO A 43 -26.06 -22.01 -1.99
N GLY A 44 -25.25 -22.73 -1.20
CA GLY A 44 -24.41 -23.83 -1.68
C GLY A 44 -23.02 -23.42 -2.18
N GLY A 45 -22.66 -22.14 -2.13
CA GLY A 45 -21.31 -21.66 -2.41
C GLY A 45 -20.30 -22.21 -1.42
N ASP A 46 -19.30 -22.90 -1.94
CA ASP A 46 -18.23 -23.57 -1.20
C ASP A 46 -16.85 -23.25 -1.81
N ALA A 47 -15.79 -23.81 -1.23
CA ALA A 47 -14.42 -23.64 -1.72
C ALA A 47 -14.25 -24.08 -3.19
N THR A 48 -14.94 -25.15 -3.61
CA THR A 48 -14.91 -25.66 -4.99
C THR A 48 -15.58 -24.69 -5.95
N THR A 49 -16.70 -24.08 -5.54
CA THR A 49 -17.41 -23.07 -6.34
C THR A 49 -16.55 -21.83 -6.54
N LEU A 50 -15.88 -21.37 -5.48
CA LEU A 50 -14.96 -20.22 -5.54
C LEU A 50 -13.76 -20.51 -6.46
N GLN A 51 -13.13 -21.69 -6.33
CA GLN A 51 -12.06 -22.13 -7.22
C GLN A 51 -12.48 -22.08 -8.69
N ALA A 52 -13.65 -22.66 -9.02
CA ALA A 52 -14.15 -22.67 -10.39
C ALA A 52 -14.42 -21.24 -10.92
N GLN A 53 -14.97 -20.36 -10.09
CA GLN A 53 -15.19 -18.95 -10.45
C GLN A 53 -13.88 -18.20 -10.70
N THR A 54 -12.87 -18.40 -9.84
CA THR A 54 -11.54 -17.79 -10.00
C THR A 54 -10.88 -18.25 -11.30
N LEU A 55 -10.88 -19.56 -11.58
CA LEU A 55 -10.29 -20.10 -12.80
C LEU A 55 -11.01 -19.61 -14.06
N GLN A 56 -12.33 -19.46 -14.01
CA GLN A 56 -13.08 -18.88 -15.12
C GLN A 56 -12.70 -17.42 -15.39
N ALA A 57 -12.32 -16.67 -14.35
CA ALA A 57 -11.92 -15.27 -14.44
C ALA A 57 -10.46 -15.07 -14.92
N PHE A 58 -9.55 -15.97 -14.56
CA PHE A 58 -8.12 -15.90 -14.92
C PHE A 58 -7.84 -16.04 -16.42
N GLY A 59 -8.74 -16.66 -17.19
CA GLY A 59 -8.52 -16.84 -18.62
C GLY A 59 -7.40 -17.85 -18.91
N GLY A 60 -6.42 -17.48 -19.74
CA GLY A 60 -5.43 -18.37 -20.35
C GLY A 60 -4.27 -18.80 -19.44
N VAL A 61 -4.55 -19.30 -18.24
CA VAL A 61 -3.53 -19.85 -17.33
C VAL A 61 -3.36 -21.36 -17.52
N SER A 62 -2.16 -21.87 -17.26
CA SER A 62 -1.88 -23.31 -17.16
C SER A 62 -2.02 -23.76 -15.71
N LEU A 63 -2.85 -24.77 -15.45
CA LEU A 63 -2.94 -25.39 -14.13
C LEU A 63 -1.74 -26.31 -13.92
N LEU A 64 -0.97 -26.06 -12.88
CA LEU A 64 0.25 -26.81 -12.56
C LEU A 64 -0.01 -27.85 -11.48
N TYR A 65 -0.82 -27.50 -10.49
CA TYR A 65 -1.11 -28.36 -9.35
C TYR A 65 -2.42 -27.95 -8.67
N GLU A 66 -3.17 -28.92 -8.16
CA GLU A 66 -4.41 -28.69 -7.42
C GLU A 66 -4.50 -29.68 -6.26
N ASP A 67 -4.78 -29.18 -5.05
CA ASP A 67 -5.02 -30.02 -3.89
C ASP A 67 -5.95 -29.36 -2.86
N GLU A 68 -6.18 -30.09 -1.77
CA GLU A 68 -6.94 -29.60 -0.63
C GLU A 68 -5.98 -29.36 0.54
N VAL A 69 -6.05 -28.16 1.11
CA VAL A 69 -5.24 -27.73 2.26
C VAL A 69 -6.14 -27.22 3.38
N VAL A 70 -5.55 -26.90 4.52
CA VAL A 70 -6.28 -26.37 5.68
C VAL A 70 -5.88 -24.92 5.93
N VAL A 71 -6.86 -24.02 6.01
CA VAL A 71 -6.70 -22.62 6.41
C VAL A 71 -7.55 -22.39 7.65
N ASN A 72 -6.93 -22.04 8.77
CA ASN A 72 -7.63 -21.83 10.06
C ASN A 72 -8.61 -22.98 10.44
N GLY A 73 -8.19 -24.23 10.26
CA GLY A 73 -9.01 -25.41 10.54
C GLY A 73 -10.18 -25.64 9.55
N ARG A 74 -10.25 -24.88 8.46
CA ARG A 74 -11.21 -25.06 7.36
C ARG A 74 -10.53 -25.67 6.14
N SER A 75 -11.23 -26.55 5.45
CA SER A 75 -10.78 -27.06 4.16
C SER A 75 -10.78 -25.93 3.13
N ALA A 76 -9.70 -25.86 2.37
CA ALA A 76 -9.45 -24.88 1.32
C ALA A 76 -8.97 -25.59 0.05
N ARG A 77 -9.36 -25.07 -1.12
CA ARG A 77 -8.80 -25.49 -2.40
C ARG A 77 -7.56 -24.67 -2.68
N ARG A 78 -6.45 -25.33 -2.98
CA ARG A 78 -5.21 -24.68 -3.42
C ARG A 78 -4.96 -25.04 -4.87
N VAL A 79 -4.66 -24.03 -5.67
CA VAL A 79 -4.34 -24.19 -7.09
C VAL A 79 -3.06 -23.42 -7.38
N ALA A 80 -2.05 -24.11 -7.90
CA ALA A 80 -0.89 -23.50 -8.50
C ALA A 80 -1.12 -23.38 -10.00
N TYR A 81 -0.77 -22.22 -10.55
CA TYR A 81 -0.93 -21.90 -11.96
C TYR A 81 0.31 -21.18 -12.50
N GLY A 82 0.46 -21.18 -13.82
CA GLY A 82 1.50 -20.44 -14.51
C GLY A 82 1.02 -19.86 -15.82
N TYR A 83 1.61 -18.75 -16.24
CA TYR A 83 1.31 -18.06 -17.50
C TYR A 83 2.49 -17.19 -17.91
N ASP A 84 2.46 -16.70 -19.15
CA ASP A 84 3.42 -15.73 -19.65
C ASP A 84 2.71 -14.39 -19.92
N ASP A 85 3.26 -13.29 -19.40
CA ASP A 85 2.85 -11.92 -19.74
C ASP A 85 3.98 -11.20 -20.47
N GLU A 86 3.72 -10.75 -21.71
CA GLU A 86 4.70 -10.05 -22.55
C GLU A 86 6.12 -10.71 -22.58
N ALA A 87 6.16 -12.06 -22.59
CA ALA A 87 7.37 -12.92 -22.53
C ALA A 87 8.08 -13.00 -21.16
N THR A 88 7.44 -12.56 -20.09
CA THR A 88 7.84 -12.80 -18.69
C THR A 88 7.04 -13.96 -18.13
N ALA A 89 7.72 -14.97 -17.60
CA ALA A 89 7.07 -16.14 -17.01
C ALA A 89 6.63 -15.85 -15.57
N HIS A 90 5.38 -16.16 -15.27
CA HIS A 90 4.77 -16.02 -13.95
C HIS A 90 4.31 -17.38 -13.40
N THR A 91 4.39 -17.50 -12.09
CA THR A 91 3.82 -18.60 -11.32
C THR A 91 3.10 -18.03 -10.12
N GLY A 92 1.90 -18.54 -9.86
CA GLY A 92 1.12 -18.12 -8.71
C GLY A 92 0.40 -19.28 -8.05
N VAL A 93 -0.10 -19.00 -6.85
CA VAL A 93 -0.95 -19.92 -6.10
C VAL A 93 -2.11 -19.14 -5.52
N PHE A 94 -3.32 -19.64 -5.73
CA PHE A 94 -4.48 -19.16 -4.99
C PHE A 94 -5.05 -20.22 -4.04
N LEU A 95 -5.62 -19.72 -2.94
CA LEU A 95 -6.36 -20.46 -1.93
C LEU A 95 -7.82 -20.00 -1.95
N ALA A 96 -8.75 -20.91 -2.19
CA ALA A 96 -10.18 -20.65 -2.13
C ALA A 96 -10.80 -21.37 -0.94
N PHE A 97 -11.50 -20.65 -0.05
CA PHE A 97 -12.12 -21.23 1.14
C PHE A 97 -13.31 -20.41 1.65
N VAL A 98 -14.13 -21.05 2.49
CA VAL A 98 -15.28 -20.43 3.13
C VAL A 98 -15.10 -20.43 4.63
N GLN A 99 -15.32 -19.27 5.25
CA GLN A 99 -15.21 -19.08 6.69
C GLN A 99 -16.32 -18.14 7.17
N ASP A 100 -17.07 -18.57 8.18
CA ASP A 100 -18.17 -17.82 8.80
C ASP A 100 -19.20 -17.28 7.79
N GLY A 101 -19.53 -18.08 6.78
CA GLY A 101 -20.51 -17.73 5.74
C GLY A 101 -19.98 -16.82 4.63
N ARG A 102 -18.69 -16.46 4.65
CA ARG A 102 -18.04 -15.62 3.63
C ARG A 102 -17.01 -16.41 2.84
N GLY A 103 -16.89 -16.09 1.57
CA GLY A 103 -15.87 -16.66 0.69
C GLY A 103 -14.61 -15.83 0.65
N PHE A 104 -13.46 -16.49 0.55
CA PHE A 104 -12.15 -15.88 0.40
C PHE A 104 -11.40 -16.57 -0.73
N VAL A 105 -10.82 -15.75 -1.61
CA VAL A 105 -9.80 -16.19 -2.57
C VAL A 105 -8.56 -15.36 -2.29
N VAL A 106 -7.53 -16.00 -1.74
CA VAL A 106 -6.21 -15.40 -1.54
C VAL A 106 -5.35 -15.82 -2.71
N ASP A 107 -4.91 -14.88 -3.52
CA ASP A 107 -4.04 -15.10 -4.68
C ASP A 107 -2.67 -14.48 -4.43
N VAL A 108 -1.61 -15.24 -4.66
CA VAL A 108 -0.23 -14.75 -4.62
C VAL A 108 0.43 -15.08 -5.94
N ASP A 109 0.79 -14.04 -6.67
CA ASP A 109 1.36 -14.12 -8.01
C ASP A 109 2.77 -13.55 -7.99
N GLY A 110 3.71 -14.21 -8.66
CA GLY A 110 5.05 -13.66 -8.83
C GLY A 110 5.73 -14.15 -10.10
N LEU A 111 6.88 -13.54 -10.37
CA LEU A 111 7.78 -14.02 -11.42
C LEU A 111 8.18 -15.48 -11.14
N ALA A 112 8.35 -16.29 -12.19
CA ALA A 112 8.77 -17.68 -12.05
C ALA A 112 10.11 -17.84 -11.29
N GLU A 113 11.01 -16.85 -11.39
CA GLU A 113 12.26 -16.81 -10.63
C GLU A 113 12.08 -16.52 -9.12
N ALA A 114 10.92 -16.00 -8.72
CA ALA A 114 10.54 -15.70 -7.34
C ALA A 114 9.59 -16.76 -6.73
N GLU A 115 9.41 -17.91 -7.39
CA GLU A 115 8.45 -18.96 -6.99
C GLU A 115 8.61 -19.39 -5.52
N GLU A 116 9.85 -19.55 -5.03
CA GLU A 116 10.10 -19.93 -3.63
C GLU A 116 9.52 -18.90 -2.64
N GLY A 117 9.64 -17.61 -2.96
CA GLY A 117 9.07 -16.52 -2.17
C GLY A 117 7.54 -16.52 -2.21
N THR A 118 6.95 -16.76 -3.38
CA THR A 118 5.51 -16.93 -3.57
C THR A 118 4.96 -18.08 -2.70
N LEU A 119 5.59 -19.26 -2.76
CA LEU A 119 5.17 -20.43 -2.00
C LEU A 119 5.29 -20.22 -0.48
N THR A 120 6.36 -19.56 -0.04
CA THR A 120 6.57 -19.22 1.38
C THR A 120 5.48 -18.26 1.87
N ALA A 121 5.19 -17.19 1.11
CA ALA A 121 4.15 -16.24 1.47
C ALA A 121 2.76 -16.90 1.59
N VAL A 122 2.42 -17.78 0.64
CA VAL A 122 1.14 -18.54 0.67
C VAL A 122 1.04 -19.42 1.91
N ALA A 123 2.13 -20.13 2.26
CA ALA A 123 2.17 -20.98 3.44
C ALA A 123 2.00 -20.17 4.74
N ASP A 124 2.69 -19.03 4.85
CA ASP A 124 2.59 -18.16 6.02
C ASP A 124 1.20 -17.54 6.16
N ILE A 125 0.59 -17.08 5.06
CA ILE A 125 -0.78 -16.56 5.06
C ILE A 125 -1.76 -17.65 5.51
N ALA A 126 -1.66 -18.86 4.94
CA ALA A 126 -2.53 -19.98 5.30
C ALA A 126 -2.39 -20.37 6.79
N ALA A 127 -1.16 -20.43 7.30
CA ALA A 127 -0.87 -20.84 8.67
C ALA A 127 -1.24 -19.79 9.71
N SER A 128 -1.17 -18.50 9.35
CA SER A 128 -1.46 -17.38 10.24
C SER A 128 -2.89 -16.85 10.13
N TRP A 129 -3.67 -17.35 9.17
CA TRP A 129 -5.05 -16.91 8.97
C TRP A 129 -5.90 -17.17 10.20
N GLN A 130 -6.60 -16.13 10.65
CA GLN A 130 -7.49 -16.22 11.81
C GLN A 130 -8.75 -15.38 11.59
N THR A 131 -9.86 -15.88 12.12
CA THR A 131 -11.03 -15.03 12.37
C THR A 131 -10.70 -14.04 13.47
N ALA A 132 -11.18 -12.82 13.32
CA ALA A 132 -11.15 -11.87 14.42
C ALA A 132 -12.46 -11.08 14.40
N PRO A 133 -13.14 -10.91 15.55
CA PRO A 133 -14.42 -10.22 15.59
C PRO A 133 -14.34 -8.86 14.89
N VAL A 134 -15.36 -8.53 14.10
CA VAL A 134 -15.46 -7.23 13.44
C VAL A 134 -15.36 -6.14 14.50
N GLY A 135 -14.33 -5.29 14.40
CA GLY A 135 -14.03 -4.24 15.37
C GLY A 135 -13.05 -4.64 16.51
N SER A 136 -12.57 -5.88 16.53
CA SER A 136 -11.55 -6.35 17.47
C SER A 136 -10.27 -6.77 16.75
N GLY A 137 -9.14 -6.27 17.25
CA GLY A 137 -7.84 -6.31 16.58
C GLY A 137 -7.32 -4.89 16.36
N LEU A 138 -6.04 -4.68 16.59
CA LEU A 138 -5.39 -3.40 16.25
C LEU A 138 -5.20 -3.37 14.74
N GLN A 139 -5.65 -2.30 14.09
CA GLN A 139 -5.10 -1.89 12.81
C GLN A 139 -3.57 -1.74 13.01
N PRO A 140 -2.69 -2.14 12.07
CA PRO A 140 -1.32 -1.65 12.09
C PRO A 140 -1.37 -0.13 12.20
N GLY A 141 -0.94 0.40 13.35
CA GLY A 141 -1.15 1.79 13.74
C GLY A 141 -2.61 2.16 14.00
N ARG A 142 -2.99 2.46 15.25
CA ARG A 142 -4.21 3.24 15.54
C ARG A 142 -3.98 4.69 15.12
N TRP A 143 -4.12 4.95 13.84
CA TRP A 143 -4.02 6.29 13.33
C TRP A 143 -5.40 6.92 13.37
N GLY A 144 -5.51 8.06 14.06
CA GLY A 144 -6.75 8.82 14.05
C GLY A 144 -6.93 9.44 12.67
N THR A 145 -8.14 9.45 12.15
CA THR A 145 -8.44 10.21 10.94
C THR A 145 -8.61 11.68 11.29
N VAL A 146 -8.00 12.57 10.51
CA VAL A 146 -8.30 13.99 10.54
C VAL A 146 -9.13 14.33 9.32
N ASP A 147 -10.27 14.94 9.59
CA ASP A 147 -11.19 15.45 8.59
C ASP A 147 -10.97 16.94 8.40
N LEU A 148 -10.39 17.31 7.27
CA LEU A 148 -10.18 18.70 6.88
C LEU A 148 -11.24 19.12 5.87
N GLU A 149 -11.27 20.42 5.55
CA GLU A 149 -12.21 20.96 4.57
C GLU A 149 -12.01 20.37 3.18
N ARG A 150 -10.74 20.10 2.81
CA ARG A 150 -10.34 19.72 1.45
C ARG A 150 -10.11 18.22 1.27
N PHE A 151 -9.77 17.50 2.34
CA PHE A 151 -9.45 16.08 2.32
C PHE A 151 -9.58 15.47 3.71
N SER A 152 -9.59 14.14 3.78
CA SER A 152 -9.38 13.38 5.02
C SER A 152 -8.11 12.55 4.91
N VAL A 153 -7.44 12.33 6.05
CA VAL A 153 -6.22 11.51 6.11
C VAL A 153 -6.03 10.85 7.48
N ALA A 154 -5.55 9.61 7.48
CA ALA A 154 -5.06 8.93 8.67
C ALA A 154 -3.76 9.58 9.16
N ARG A 155 -3.64 9.76 10.48
CA ARG A 155 -2.41 10.26 11.10
C ARG A 155 -2.04 9.47 12.35
N ARG A 156 -0.73 9.31 12.58
CA ARG A 156 -0.21 8.80 13.85
C ARG A 156 -0.53 9.80 14.97
N ALA A 157 -0.77 9.30 16.19
CA ALA A 157 -1.27 10.11 17.30
C ALA A 157 -0.29 11.21 17.76
N ASP A 158 1.01 10.97 17.58
CA ASP A 158 2.11 11.90 17.84
C ASP A 158 2.33 12.92 16.72
N PHE A 159 1.73 12.74 15.54
CA PHE A 159 1.77 13.74 14.48
C PHE A 159 0.66 14.78 14.67
N VAL A 160 1.03 15.95 15.19
CA VAL A 160 0.10 17.04 15.47
C VAL A 160 -0.16 17.83 14.19
N ASN A 161 -1.43 17.98 13.81
CA ASN A 161 -1.83 18.79 12.68
C ASN A 161 -1.79 20.29 13.03
N SER A 162 -1.29 21.09 12.10
CA SER A 162 -1.30 22.55 12.12
C SER A 162 -1.35 23.07 10.68
N ARG A 163 -1.89 24.28 10.48
CA ARG A 163 -1.91 24.91 9.17
C ARG A 163 -0.73 25.87 9.00
N GLN A 164 0.00 25.73 7.90
CA GLN A 164 1.11 26.59 7.50
C GLN A 164 0.89 27.10 6.08
N GLY A 165 0.28 28.29 5.98
CA GLY A 165 -0.19 28.82 4.70
C GLY A 165 -1.21 27.88 4.06
N GLU A 166 -0.88 27.39 2.86
CA GLU A 166 -1.72 26.45 2.10
C GLU A 166 -1.58 25.00 2.54
N TRP A 167 -0.58 24.70 3.38
CA TRP A 167 -0.26 23.35 3.83
C TRP A 167 -0.95 23.00 5.14
N ASP A 168 -1.46 21.78 5.19
CA ASP A 168 -1.84 21.09 6.40
C ASP A 168 -0.65 20.21 6.82
N LYS A 169 0.11 20.68 7.82
CA LYS A 169 1.35 20.06 8.32
C LYS A 169 1.06 19.19 9.53
N PHE A 170 1.45 17.93 9.45
CA PHE A 170 1.39 16.93 10.50
C PHE A 170 2.82 16.68 10.99
N ALA A 171 3.16 17.16 12.18
CA ALA A 171 4.53 17.11 12.68
C ALA A 171 4.63 16.29 13.98
N ALA A 172 5.62 15.40 14.06
CA ALA A 172 5.96 14.72 15.31
C ALA A 172 6.83 15.60 16.21
N ASP A 173 7.70 16.38 15.60
CA ASP A 173 8.64 17.29 16.26
C ASP A 173 9.03 18.44 15.29
N GLY A 174 10.12 19.15 15.58
CA GLY A 174 10.57 20.29 14.76
C GLY A 174 11.17 19.91 13.40
N GLN A 175 11.53 18.65 13.18
CA GLN A 175 12.30 18.16 12.02
C GLN A 175 11.62 17.01 11.29
N THR A 176 10.62 16.37 11.92
CA THR A 176 9.88 15.23 11.40
C THR A 176 8.45 15.61 11.08
N PHE A 177 8.07 15.57 9.80
CA PHE A 177 6.71 15.91 9.39
C PHE A 177 6.26 15.28 8.06
N VAL A 178 4.94 15.27 7.87
CA VAL A 178 4.26 15.14 6.57
C VAL A 178 3.38 16.39 6.39
N ALA A 179 3.52 17.09 5.27
CA ALA A 179 2.69 18.22 4.90
C ALA A 179 1.91 17.88 3.63
N LEU A 180 0.61 18.19 3.64
CA LEU A 180 -0.30 17.91 2.55
C LEU A 180 -0.97 19.22 2.11
N ARG A 181 -1.14 19.40 0.80
CA ARG A 181 -1.96 20.48 0.26
C ARG A 181 -2.75 19.99 -0.95
N THR A 182 -3.89 20.64 -1.17
CA THR A 182 -4.61 20.55 -2.43
C THR A 182 -4.86 21.95 -3.00
N ALA A 183 -4.80 22.06 -4.32
CA ALA A 183 -5.04 23.29 -5.05
C ALA A 183 -5.69 22.97 -6.41
N PRO A 184 -6.36 23.91 -7.08
CA PRO A 184 -6.82 23.70 -8.45
C PRO A 184 -5.64 23.38 -9.39
N ALA A 185 -5.81 22.38 -10.25
CA ALA A 185 -4.78 21.94 -11.19
C ALA A 185 -4.63 22.93 -12.37
N ASN A 186 -3.90 24.02 -12.12
CA ASN A 186 -3.67 25.10 -13.09
C ASN A 186 -2.35 24.97 -13.86
N PHE A 187 -1.46 24.07 -13.42
CA PHE A 187 -0.09 23.95 -13.93
C PHE A 187 0.26 22.49 -14.21
N ASP A 188 1.30 22.29 -15.03
CA ASP A 188 1.89 20.97 -15.27
C ASP A 188 2.51 20.40 -13.99
N THR A 189 2.27 19.12 -13.72
CA THR A 189 2.75 18.42 -12.51
C THR A 189 4.26 18.52 -12.34
N GLY A 190 5.03 18.48 -13.43
CA GLY A 190 6.49 18.59 -13.37
C GLY A 190 6.95 19.99 -12.99
N ALA A 191 6.25 21.03 -13.48
CA ALA A 191 6.54 22.42 -13.10
C ALA A 191 6.20 22.69 -11.63
N VAL A 192 5.09 22.12 -11.14
CA VAL A 192 4.72 22.19 -9.72
C VAL A 192 5.78 21.50 -8.87
N LEU A 193 6.15 20.27 -9.21
CA LEU A 193 7.14 19.50 -8.47
C LEU A 193 8.49 20.22 -8.43
N ALA A 194 8.96 20.76 -9.56
CA ALA A 194 10.19 21.53 -9.61
C ALA A 194 10.16 22.77 -8.71
N SER A 195 9.03 23.50 -8.70
CA SER A 195 8.83 24.67 -7.83
C SER A 195 8.86 24.30 -6.35
N LEU A 196 8.24 23.19 -5.98
CA LEU A 196 8.24 22.70 -4.59
C LEU A 196 9.62 22.22 -4.14
N VAL A 197 10.36 21.51 -5.00
CA VAL A 197 11.75 21.10 -4.71
C VAL A 197 12.65 22.33 -4.54
N GLN A 198 12.46 23.37 -5.36
CA GLN A 198 13.17 24.63 -5.19
C GLN A 198 12.83 25.31 -3.85
N ALA A 199 11.57 25.28 -3.42
CA ALA A 199 11.16 25.81 -2.12
C ALA A 199 11.77 25.02 -0.95
N ALA A 200 11.87 23.69 -1.06
CA ALA A 200 12.55 22.87 -0.06
C ALA A 200 14.03 23.24 0.11
N GLY A 201 14.70 23.61 -0.99
CA GLY A 201 16.11 23.98 -0.98
C GLY A 201 16.44 25.44 -0.67
N SER A 202 15.45 26.34 -0.55
CA SER A 202 15.72 27.79 -0.58
C SER A 202 16.35 28.36 0.70
N GLU A 203 16.18 27.68 1.83
CA GLU A 203 16.58 28.17 3.17
C GLU A 203 17.51 27.21 3.91
N VAL A 204 18.05 26.20 3.23
CA VAL A 204 18.85 25.13 3.84
C VAL A 204 20.23 24.99 3.19
N GLY A 205 21.18 24.52 3.98
CA GLY A 205 22.55 24.28 3.52
C GLY A 205 22.68 22.92 2.84
N GLU A 206 23.58 22.82 1.87
CA GLU A 206 23.97 21.54 1.25
C GLU A 206 22.80 20.74 0.65
N PHE A 207 21.80 21.44 0.11
CA PHE A 207 20.64 20.82 -0.51
C PHE A 207 21.01 20.02 -1.77
N VAL A 208 20.63 18.75 -1.78
CA VAL A 208 20.79 17.83 -2.92
C VAL A 208 19.45 17.20 -3.22
N ALA A 209 18.96 17.39 -4.45
CA ALA A 209 17.75 16.73 -4.96
C ALA A 209 18.10 15.71 -6.05
N GLU A 210 17.45 14.56 -6.01
CA GLU A 210 17.55 13.53 -7.02
C GLU A 210 16.74 13.88 -8.30
N ARG A 211 16.83 13.01 -9.31
CA ARG A 211 16.02 13.17 -10.51
C ARG A 211 14.57 12.80 -10.22
N PRO A 212 13.58 13.53 -10.76
CA PRO A 212 12.19 13.16 -10.65
C PRO A 212 11.94 11.75 -11.21
N PHE A 213 11.14 10.96 -10.50
CA PHE A 213 10.68 9.65 -10.93
C PHE A 213 9.18 9.47 -10.67
N ARG A 214 8.59 8.42 -11.27
CA ARG A 214 7.19 8.08 -11.05
C ARG A 214 7.08 6.91 -10.07
N THR A 215 6.15 6.99 -9.15
CA THR A 215 5.84 5.91 -8.19
C THR A 215 4.34 5.72 -8.03
N ILE A 216 3.90 4.53 -7.65
CA ILE A 216 2.49 4.21 -7.41
C ILE A 216 2.24 4.21 -5.90
N LEU A 217 1.35 5.08 -5.44
CA LEU A 217 0.96 5.21 -4.04
C LEU A 217 -0.53 5.58 -3.93
N GLY A 218 -1.25 4.94 -3.01
CA GLY A 218 -2.70 5.05 -2.85
C GLY A 218 -3.51 4.66 -4.09
N GLY A 219 -2.99 3.77 -4.96
CA GLY A 219 -3.63 3.46 -6.25
C GLY A 219 -3.49 4.56 -7.31
N ALA A 220 -2.67 5.59 -7.05
CA ALA A 220 -2.43 6.69 -7.98
C ALA A 220 -0.96 6.79 -8.37
N VAL A 221 -0.70 7.32 -9.56
CA VAL A 221 0.67 7.65 -10.02
C VAL A 221 1.05 9.03 -9.49
N TRP A 222 2.20 9.09 -8.84
CA TRP A 222 2.81 10.32 -8.34
C TRP A 222 4.12 10.60 -9.06
N GLN A 223 4.40 11.87 -9.31
CA GLN A 223 5.77 12.32 -9.61
C GLN A 223 6.45 12.71 -8.30
N ARG A 224 7.62 12.15 -8.03
CA ARG A 224 8.33 12.28 -6.76
C ARG A 224 9.79 12.69 -6.99
N VAL A 225 10.32 13.52 -6.10
CA VAL A 225 11.74 13.86 -6.00
C VAL A 225 12.15 13.66 -4.55
N ASP A 226 13.22 12.90 -4.37
CA ASP A 226 13.86 12.70 -3.07
C ASP A 226 14.99 13.71 -2.93
N PHE A 227 15.23 14.16 -1.70
CA PHE A 227 16.24 15.15 -1.42
C PHE A 227 16.85 14.96 -0.04
N SER A 228 17.99 15.60 0.18
CA SER A 228 18.66 15.70 1.47
C SER A 228 19.27 17.09 1.65
N TYR A 229 19.48 17.49 2.90
CA TYR A 229 20.18 18.73 3.25
C TYR A 229 20.74 18.66 4.66
N VAL A 230 21.57 19.62 5.05
CA VAL A 230 22.05 19.80 6.42
C VAL A 230 21.32 20.98 7.06
N ASN A 231 20.63 20.72 8.17
CA ASN A 231 19.89 21.77 8.88
C ASN A 231 20.82 22.71 9.67
N GLY A 232 20.28 23.80 10.22
CA GLY A 232 21.06 24.78 10.98
C GLY A 232 21.74 24.23 12.26
N GLY A 233 21.37 23.03 12.71
CA GLY A 233 22.00 22.30 13.81
C GLY A 233 23.12 21.35 13.37
N GLY A 234 23.41 21.23 12.07
CA GLY A 234 24.42 20.32 11.52
C GLY A 234 23.94 18.88 11.33
N GLU A 235 22.64 18.62 11.47
CA GLU A 235 22.07 17.30 11.27
C GLU A 235 21.54 17.14 9.84
N GLU A 236 21.79 15.97 9.26
CA GLU A 236 21.35 15.60 7.92
C GLU A 236 19.86 15.23 7.95
N ILE A 237 19.08 15.93 7.14
CA ILE A 237 17.65 15.70 6.94
C ILE A 237 17.46 15.07 5.57
N TRP A 238 16.64 14.02 5.52
CA TRP A 238 16.18 13.40 4.29
C TRP A 238 14.70 13.71 4.10
N GLY A 239 14.27 13.84 2.85
CA GLY A 239 12.91 14.22 2.52
C GLY A 239 12.52 13.83 1.11
N PHE A 240 11.22 13.97 0.85
CA PHE A 240 10.70 13.90 -0.50
C PHE A 240 9.58 14.91 -0.71
N VAL A 241 9.42 15.32 -1.96
CA VAL A 241 8.22 16.00 -2.45
C VAL A 241 7.59 15.12 -3.52
N MET A 242 6.26 14.98 -3.49
CA MET A 242 5.52 14.31 -4.54
C MET A 242 4.24 15.03 -4.91
N VAL A 243 3.88 14.98 -6.19
CA VAL A 243 2.71 15.65 -6.75
C VAL A 243 1.94 14.69 -7.64
N ARG A 244 0.61 14.75 -7.57
CA ARG A 244 -0.31 14.16 -8.54
C ARG A 244 -1.46 15.11 -8.86
N VAL A 245 -2.24 14.78 -9.88
CA VAL A 245 -3.50 15.44 -10.19
C VAL A 245 -4.63 14.42 -10.11
N ALA A 246 -5.72 14.75 -9.44
CA ALA A 246 -6.95 13.96 -9.36
C ALA A 246 -8.16 14.91 -9.28
N ASP A 247 -9.23 14.59 -10.01
CA ASP A 247 -10.50 15.36 -9.97
C ASP A 247 -10.34 16.87 -10.19
N GLY A 248 -9.41 17.26 -11.07
CA GLY A 248 -9.10 18.68 -11.35
C GLY A 248 -8.35 19.39 -10.22
N GLN A 249 -7.91 18.67 -9.18
CA GLN A 249 -7.07 19.17 -8.11
C GLN A 249 -5.64 18.64 -8.23
N GLU A 250 -4.68 19.54 -8.08
CA GLU A 250 -3.31 19.22 -7.73
C GLU A 250 -3.28 18.79 -6.26
N ILE A 251 -2.62 17.67 -5.99
CA ILE A 251 -2.35 17.17 -4.65
C ILE A 251 -0.84 17.11 -4.51
N ALA A 252 -0.30 17.79 -3.51
CA ALA A 252 1.12 17.74 -3.20
C ALA A 252 1.34 17.25 -1.76
N ALA A 253 2.36 16.43 -1.60
CA ALA A 253 2.84 15.93 -0.33
C ALA A 253 4.33 16.24 -0.19
N TRP A 254 4.74 16.60 1.01
CA TRP A 254 6.12 16.86 1.40
C TRP A 254 6.37 16.19 2.74
N ALA A 255 7.36 15.32 2.84
CA ALA A 255 7.78 14.74 4.11
C ALA A 255 9.28 14.92 4.36
N GLU A 256 9.65 15.06 5.64
CA GLU A 256 11.04 15.15 6.08
C GLU A 256 11.23 14.42 7.42
N ALA A 257 12.43 13.90 7.63
CA ALA A 257 12.90 13.42 8.93
C ALA A 257 14.43 13.47 9.01
N PRO A 258 15.00 13.44 10.23
CA PRO A 258 16.41 13.14 10.41
C PRO A 258 16.80 11.83 9.72
N ARG A 259 17.96 11.83 9.05
CA ARG A 259 18.47 10.67 8.30
C ARG A 259 18.44 9.37 9.11
N ALA A 260 18.71 9.45 10.42
CA ALA A 260 18.80 8.28 11.30
C ALA A 260 17.49 7.48 11.40
N VAL A 261 16.34 8.13 11.23
CA VAL A 261 15.01 7.53 11.37
C VAL A 261 14.20 7.55 10.08
N TYR A 262 14.73 8.15 9.02
CA TYR A 262 13.99 8.44 7.81
C TYR A 262 13.40 7.19 7.13
N ASN A 263 14.18 6.15 6.88
CA ASN A 263 13.70 4.97 6.12
C ASN A 263 12.54 4.24 6.84
N GLU A 264 12.60 4.18 8.18
CA GLU A 264 11.51 3.63 9.01
C GLU A 264 10.27 4.53 8.92
N LEU A 265 10.43 5.84 9.14
CA LEU A 265 9.32 6.78 9.08
C LEU A 265 8.73 6.91 7.67
N GLU A 266 9.53 6.79 6.62
CA GLU A 266 9.06 6.85 5.25
C GLU A 266 8.07 5.72 4.97
N SER A 267 8.50 4.48 5.23
CA SER A 267 7.74 3.27 4.93
C SER A 267 6.58 3.03 5.89
N GLU A 268 6.78 3.32 7.18
CA GLU A 268 5.78 3.04 8.22
C GLU A 268 4.88 4.23 8.52
N VAL A 269 5.27 5.46 8.17
CA VAL A 269 4.51 6.68 8.47
C VAL A 269 4.15 7.49 7.23
N PHE A 270 5.12 8.02 6.52
CA PHE A 270 4.90 9.06 5.52
C PHE A 270 4.07 8.55 4.34
N LEU A 271 4.48 7.43 3.75
CA LEU A 271 3.82 6.86 2.60
C LEU A 271 2.42 6.32 2.93
N LEU A 272 2.19 5.85 4.16
CA LEU A 272 0.87 5.43 4.59
C LEU A 272 -0.08 6.63 4.77
N MET A 273 0.39 7.74 5.36
CA MET A 273 -0.44 8.96 5.49
C MET A 273 -0.83 9.47 4.10
N ILE A 274 0.13 9.54 3.17
CA ILE A 274 -0.14 10.05 1.82
C ILE A 274 -1.04 9.09 1.03
N ALA A 275 -0.90 7.77 1.22
CA ALA A 275 -1.74 6.77 0.58
C ALA A 275 -3.21 6.82 1.03
N ASP A 276 -3.48 7.24 2.27
CA ASP A 276 -4.84 7.33 2.84
C ASP A 276 -5.58 8.63 2.45
N LEU A 277 -4.87 9.59 1.85
CA LEU A 277 -5.45 10.87 1.46
C LEU A 277 -6.66 10.67 0.55
N THR A 278 -7.82 11.10 1.04
CA THR A 278 -9.11 11.06 0.34
C THR A 278 -9.62 12.47 0.12
N LEU A 279 -9.85 12.87 -1.14
CA LEU A 279 -10.43 14.17 -1.48
C LEU A 279 -11.90 14.26 -1.06
N ARG A 280 -12.38 15.49 -0.81
CA ARG A 280 -13.77 15.79 -0.43
C ARG A 280 -14.48 16.66 -1.46
#